data_AF-A0A7V9URB3-F1
#
_entry.id   AF-A0A7V9URB3-F1
#
_cell.length_a   1.000
_cell.length_b   1.000
_cell.length_c   1.000
_cell.angle_alpha   90.00
_cell.angle_beta   90.00
_cell.angle_gamma   90.00
#
_symmetry.space_group_name_H-M   'P 1'
#
loop_
_entity.id
_entity.type
_entity.pdbx_description
1 polymer ?
#
loop_
_entity_poly.entity_id
_entity_poly.type
_entity_poly.pdbx_seq_one_letter_code
_entity_poly.pdbx_strand_id
1 'polypeptide(L)'
;LRALAGYEITDPLRLAPLPARPPRLDLSLTEAVETALRQRADLQAARLGEELGSARISLARSQATPNVTGSVHYTREKGITDLPEMLGGPIGQTDNFLRFGVAIDLPIFNKNQGEIASAVGERAQAQRQREFLEATIKRDVALAYRRYRAAAEAVVLYATQIIPRSEENLKSVRAAYGLGEFSIFDVINEQRRLIESETGYNEALRDYYSALAELESALGAPLPNSAFAPAPVSVFLPDNVWPRILTNPVEGSSTPQPKVSTTVTPASATPLDLLQQTDSLPKKKEEK
;
A
#
# COMPACT_ATOMS: atom_id res chain seq x y z
N LEU A 1 7.35 -17.31 4.84
CA LEU A 1 5.89 -17.06 4.94
C LEU A 1 5.44 -16.87 6.39
N ARG A 2 5.58 -17.85 7.29
CA ARG A 2 5.13 -17.74 8.70
C ARG A 2 5.72 -16.54 9.46
N ALA A 3 7.04 -16.34 9.37
CA ALA A 3 7.71 -15.18 9.97
C ALA A 3 7.26 -13.82 9.42
N LEU A 4 6.88 -13.75 8.14
CA LEU A 4 6.38 -12.51 7.51
C LEU A 4 4.92 -12.21 7.89
N ALA A 5 4.16 -13.25 8.24
CA ALA A 5 2.75 -13.16 8.59
C ALA A 5 2.51 -13.17 10.12
N GLY A 6 3.58 -13.17 10.92
CA GLY A 6 3.51 -13.14 12.39
C GLY A 6 2.97 -14.44 13.02
N TYR A 7 2.93 -15.55 12.28
CA TYR A 7 2.47 -16.85 12.80
C TYR A 7 3.61 -17.63 13.45
N GLU A 8 3.27 -18.36 14.51
CA GLU A 8 4.13 -19.37 15.11
C GLU A 8 4.50 -20.44 14.07
N ILE A 9 5.73 -20.96 14.16
CA ILE A 9 6.27 -21.91 13.16
C ILE A 9 5.41 -23.20 13.13
N THR A 10 4.68 -23.50 14.19
CA THR A 10 3.88 -24.72 14.35
C THR A 10 2.45 -24.63 13.82
N ASP A 11 1.93 -23.44 13.52
CA ASP A 11 0.53 -23.30 13.13
C ASP A 11 0.25 -23.90 11.73
N PRO A 12 -0.84 -24.66 11.57
CA PRO A 12 -1.21 -25.24 10.28
C PRO A 12 -1.60 -24.12 9.31
N LEU A 13 -0.82 -23.96 8.24
CA LEU A 13 -1.10 -22.98 7.21
C LEU A 13 -2.24 -23.52 6.32
N ARG A 14 -3.44 -22.94 6.43
CA ARG A 14 -4.55 -23.26 5.52
C ARG A 14 -4.46 -22.34 4.31
N LEU A 15 -4.19 -22.91 3.14
CA LEU A 15 -4.27 -22.17 1.88
C LEU A 15 -5.74 -21.90 1.56
N ALA A 16 -6.06 -20.67 1.17
CA ALA A 16 -7.36 -20.36 0.62
C ALA A 16 -7.59 -21.23 -0.64
N PRO A 17 -8.83 -21.66 -0.92
CA PRO A 17 -9.13 -22.37 -2.16
C PRO A 17 -8.69 -21.50 -3.34
N LEU A 18 -7.82 -22.04 -4.20
CA LEU A 18 -7.41 -21.32 -5.40
C LEU A 18 -8.66 -21.07 -6.26
N PRO A 19 -8.87 -19.83 -6.74
CA PRO A 19 -9.96 -19.57 -7.66
C PRO A 19 -9.79 -20.46 -8.90
N ALA A 20 -10.91 -20.97 -9.43
CA ALA A 20 -10.93 -21.86 -10.60
C ALA A 20 -10.30 -21.23 -11.86
N ARG A 21 -10.14 -19.90 -11.85
CA ARG A 21 -9.47 -19.13 -12.90
C ARG A 21 -8.48 -18.16 -12.26
N PRO A 22 -7.26 -18.02 -12.81
CA PRO A 22 -6.38 -16.94 -12.40
C PRO A 22 -7.08 -15.58 -12.57
N PRO A 23 -6.87 -14.64 -11.63
CA PRO A 23 -7.37 -13.27 -11.70
C PRO A 23 -7.03 -12.64 -13.05
N ARG A 24 -7.79 -11.67 -13.58
CA ARG A 24 -7.40 -10.93 -14.81
C ARG A 24 -7.44 -9.44 -14.54
N LEU A 25 -6.36 -8.75 -14.88
CA LEU A 25 -6.29 -7.30 -14.84
C LEU A 25 -6.70 -6.72 -16.19
N ASP A 26 -7.87 -6.08 -16.21
CA ASP A 26 -8.32 -5.23 -17.31
C ASP A 26 -7.74 -3.81 -17.14
N LEU A 27 -6.41 -3.70 -17.16
CA LEU A 27 -5.69 -2.43 -17.08
C LEU A 27 -4.78 -2.27 -18.29
N SER A 28 -4.84 -1.11 -18.94
CA SER A 28 -3.86 -0.74 -19.97
C SER A 28 -2.54 -0.32 -19.34
N LEU A 29 -1.45 -0.38 -20.13
CA LEU A 29 -0.13 0.10 -19.69
C LEU A 29 -0.17 1.58 -19.28
N THR A 30 -0.92 2.41 -20.02
CA THR A 30 -1.06 3.83 -19.73
C THR A 30 -1.73 4.07 -18.39
N GLU A 31 -2.85 3.39 -18.13
CA GLU A 31 -3.56 3.49 -16.85
C GLU A 31 -2.70 2.96 -15.69
N ALA A 32 -1.94 1.89 -15.90
CA ALA A 32 -1.00 1.37 -14.90
C ALA A 32 0.08 2.42 -14.54
N VAL A 33 0.66 3.09 -15.54
CA VAL A 33 1.64 4.16 -15.31
C VAL A 33 1.02 5.36 -14.59
N GLU A 34 -0.16 5.81 -15.01
CA GLU A 34 -0.86 6.91 -14.35
C GLU A 34 -1.24 6.61 -12.90
N THR A 35 -1.62 5.36 -12.64
CA THR A 35 -1.92 4.88 -11.29
C THR A 35 -0.66 4.92 -10.43
N ALA A 36 0.46 4.40 -10.94
CA ALA A 36 1.75 4.43 -10.25
C ALA A 36 2.22 5.86 -9.94
N LEU A 37 2.13 6.79 -10.89
CA LEU A 37 2.53 8.20 -10.70
C LEU A 37 1.66 8.96 -9.68
N ARG A 38 0.47 8.43 -9.35
CA ARG A 38 -0.43 8.99 -8.34
C ARG A 38 -0.22 8.35 -6.96
N GLN A 39 -0.07 7.03 -6.92
CA GLN A 39 -0.15 6.27 -5.67
C GLN A 39 1.21 5.94 -5.03
N ARG A 40 2.30 5.94 -5.80
CA ARG A 40 3.63 5.62 -5.26
C ARG A 40 4.11 6.61 -4.19
N ALA A 41 4.35 6.09 -2.99
CA ALA A 41 4.79 6.87 -1.83
C ALA A 41 6.20 7.46 -1.98
N ASP A 42 7.10 6.80 -2.70
CA ASP A 42 8.45 7.30 -2.96
C ASP A 42 8.44 8.53 -3.89
N LEU A 43 7.55 8.58 -4.88
CA LEU A 43 7.35 9.78 -5.68
C LEU A 43 6.75 10.94 -4.87
N GLN A 44 5.82 10.64 -3.97
CA GLN A 44 5.29 11.64 -3.05
C GLN A 44 6.39 12.19 -2.14
N ALA A 45 7.26 11.33 -1.61
CA ALA A 45 8.43 11.76 -0.84
C ALA A 45 9.39 12.63 -1.66
N ALA A 46 9.63 12.30 -2.93
CA ALA A 46 10.46 13.11 -3.80
C ALA A 46 9.86 14.50 -4.09
N ARG A 47 8.53 14.59 -4.26
CA ARG A 47 7.81 15.88 -4.38
C ARG A 47 7.95 16.72 -3.13
N LEU A 48 7.79 16.13 -1.95
CA LEU A 48 8.01 16.81 -0.66
C LEU A 48 9.46 17.28 -0.52
N GLY A 49 10.44 16.53 -1.04
CA GLY A 49 11.85 16.95 -1.06
C GLY A 49 12.10 18.20 -1.90
N GLU A 50 11.44 18.33 -3.05
CA GLU A 50 11.49 19.55 -3.87
C GLU A 50 10.79 20.74 -3.20
N GLU A 51 9.65 20.50 -2.56
CA GLU A 51 8.93 21.52 -1.80
C GLU A 51 9.77 22.03 -0.63
N LEU A 52 10.43 21.11 0.10
CA LEU A 52 11.40 21.45 1.13
C LEU A 52 12.54 22.31 0.58
N GLY A 53 13.06 21.99 -0.60
CA GLY A 53 14.07 22.82 -1.29
C GLY A 53 13.56 24.22 -1.58
N SER A 54 12.29 24.37 -1.98
CA SER A 54 11.65 25.68 -2.21
C SER A 54 11.45 26.47 -0.91
N ALA A 55 11.10 25.79 0.18
CA ALA A 55 11.02 26.40 1.51
C ALA A 55 12.40 26.85 2.01
N ARG A 56 13.47 26.08 1.76
CA ARG A 56 14.85 26.46 2.09
C ARG A 56 15.31 27.72 1.35
N ILE A 57 14.97 27.86 0.07
CA ILE A 57 15.25 29.10 -0.67
C ILE A 57 14.53 30.29 -0.02
N SER A 58 13.28 30.12 0.38
CA SER A 58 12.49 31.16 1.04
C SER A 58 13.09 31.56 2.39
N LEU A 59 13.53 30.57 3.18
CA LEU A 59 14.25 30.79 4.44
C LEU A 59 15.55 31.55 4.22
N ALA A 60 16.37 31.11 3.26
CA ALA A 60 17.64 31.76 2.94
C ALA A 60 17.44 33.22 2.48
N ARG A 61 16.36 33.51 1.75
CA ARG A 61 15.96 34.88 1.37
C ARG A 61 15.49 35.71 2.56
N SER A 62 14.70 35.14 3.48
CA SER A 62 14.32 35.85 4.72
C SER A 62 15.50 36.16 5.61
N GLN A 63 16.52 35.30 5.66
CA GLN A 63 17.76 35.58 6.40
C GLN A 63 18.59 36.71 5.77
N ALA A 64 18.37 37.03 4.50
CA ALA A 64 18.98 38.21 3.86
C ALA A 64 18.24 39.52 4.19
N THR A 65 17.06 39.45 4.79
CA THR A 65 16.29 40.63 5.22
C THR A 65 16.62 41.01 6.66
N PRO A 66 16.74 42.32 6.98
CA PRO A 66 16.98 42.78 8.35
C PRO A 66 15.92 42.26 9.32
N ASN A 67 16.37 41.74 10.47
CA ASN A 67 15.47 41.35 11.54
C ASN A 67 15.37 42.47 12.59
N VAL A 68 14.17 42.75 13.08
CA VAL A 68 13.90 43.76 14.12
C VAL A 68 13.57 43.03 15.41
N THR A 69 14.41 43.19 16.42
CA THR A 69 14.24 42.52 17.71
C THR A 69 13.98 43.55 18.81
N GLY A 70 12.87 43.39 19.52
CA GLY A 70 12.57 44.14 20.73
C GLY A 70 13.02 43.36 21.97
N SER A 71 13.59 44.05 22.95
CA SER A 71 14.03 43.44 24.21
C SER A 71 13.61 44.28 25.40
N VAL A 72 13.22 43.60 26.48
CA VAL A 72 12.88 44.20 27.76
C VAL A 72 13.72 43.51 28.82
N HIS A 73 14.51 44.29 29.55
CA HIS A 73 15.42 43.78 30.56
C HIS A 73 15.15 44.49 31.88
N TYR A 74 14.87 43.70 32.92
CA TYR A 74 14.82 44.18 34.29
C TYR A 74 16.03 43.67 35.04
N THR A 75 16.83 44.59 35.58
CA THR A 75 18.05 44.27 36.33
C THR A 75 17.99 44.94 37.69
N ARG A 76 18.23 44.18 38.75
CA ARG A 76 18.42 44.69 40.11
C ARG A 76 19.89 44.57 40.48
N GLU A 77 20.56 45.70 40.64
CA GLU A 77 21.98 45.76 40.96
C GLU A 77 22.18 46.17 42.41
N LYS A 78 23.06 45.47 43.12
CA LYS A 78 23.45 45.80 44.50
C LYS A 78 24.91 46.25 44.49
N GLY A 79 25.12 47.55 44.62
CA GLY A 79 26.45 48.12 44.84
C GLY A 79 26.74 48.18 46.34
N ILE A 80 27.83 47.56 46.78
CA ILE A 80 28.33 47.74 48.14
C ILE A 80 29.59 48.59 48.02
N THR A 81 29.57 49.77 48.62
CA THR A 81 30.78 50.61 48.74
C THR A 81 31.33 50.43 50.13
N ASP A 82 32.55 49.88 50.20
CA ASP A 82 33.23 49.61 51.46
C ASP A 82 33.92 50.91 51.93
N LEU A 83 33.33 51.58 52.91
CA LEU A 83 33.88 52.79 53.51
C LEU A 83 34.58 52.42 54.83
N PRO A 84 35.68 53.11 55.18
CA PRO A 84 36.34 52.90 56.46
C PRO A 84 35.37 53.17 57.62
N GLU A 85 35.46 52.36 58.68
CA GLU A 85 34.49 52.26 59.78
C GLU A 85 34.19 53.62 60.47
N MET A 86 35.13 54.56 60.44
CA MET A 86 34.97 55.93 60.96
C MET A 86 33.90 56.78 60.23
N LEU A 87 33.54 56.39 59.00
CA LEU A 87 32.58 57.09 58.12
C LEU A 87 31.20 56.40 58.07
N GLY A 88 30.97 55.36 58.87
CA GLY A 88 29.66 54.70 59.01
C GLY A 88 29.54 53.28 58.46
N GLY A 89 30.66 52.64 58.07
CA GLY A 89 30.69 51.25 57.59
C GLY A 89 30.19 51.08 56.13
N PRO A 90 30.01 49.83 55.66
CA PRO A 90 29.63 49.56 54.27
C PRO A 90 28.21 50.06 53.99
N ILE A 91 28.06 50.90 52.96
CA ILE A 91 26.75 51.33 52.46
C ILE A 91 26.38 50.48 51.26
N GLY A 92 25.22 49.83 51.35
CA GLY A 92 24.63 49.06 50.26
C GLY A 92 23.59 49.89 49.52
N GLN A 93 23.82 50.19 48.25
CA GLN A 93 22.83 50.78 47.36
C GLN A 93 22.20 49.67 46.50
N THR A 94 20.88 49.69 46.38
CA THR A 94 20.15 48.76 45.52
C THR A 94 19.36 49.54 44.49
N ASP A 95 19.78 49.43 43.23
CA ASP A 95 19.14 50.11 42.12
C ASP A 95 18.35 49.10 41.26
N ASN A 96 17.16 49.51 40.83
CA ASN A 96 16.33 48.73 39.91
C ASN A 96 16.29 49.45 38.57
N PHE A 97 16.71 48.76 37.52
CA PHE A 97 16.70 49.28 36.16
C PHE A 97 15.72 48.50 35.30
N LEU A 98 14.83 49.21 34.61
CA LEU A 98 13.99 48.68 33.55
C LEU A 98 14.46 49.27 32.22
N ARG A 99 14.97 48.43 31.32
CA ARG A 99 15.51 48.83 30.01
C ARG A 99 14.65 48.25 28.90
N PHE A 100 14.28 49.10 27.96
CA PHE A 100 13.66 48.70 26.70
C PHE A 100 14.67 48.98 25.59
N GLY A 101 14.85 48.04 24.66
CA GLY A 101 15.77 48.20 23.54
C GLY A 101 15.17 47.62 22.27
N VAL A 102 15.38 48.30 21.15
CA VAL A 102 15.09 47.77 19.82
C VAL A 102 16.41 47.66 19.08
N ALA A 103 16.71 46.47 18.56
CA ALA A 103 17.89 46.19 17.75
C ALA A 103 17.45 45.83 16.32
N ILE A 104 18.16 46.37 15.33
CA ILE A 104 17.93 46.08 13.91
C ILE A 104 19.27 45.66 13.31
N ASP A 105 19.36 44.41 12.86
CA ASP A 105 20.57 43.88 12.24
C ASP A 105 20.57 44.20 10.74
N LEU A 106 21.51 45.03 10.29
CA LEU A 106 21.63 45.47 8.89
C LEU A 106 22.82 44.77 8.20
N PRO A 107 22.57 43.74 7.35
CA PRO A 107 23.65 43.08 6.61
C PRO A 107 24.14 43.95 5.44
N ILE A 108 25.23 44.70 5.65
CA ILE A 108 25.80 45.60 4.63
C ILE A 108 26.60 44.82 3.57
N PHE A 109 27.41 43.85 4.00
CA PHE A 109 28.32 43.11 3.11
C PHE A 109 27.82 41.69 2.77
N ASN A 110 27.18 41.00 3.71
CA ASN A 110 26.74 39.63 3.53
C ASN A 110 25.20 39.54 3.42
N LYS A 111 24.69 39.60 2.19
CA LYS A 111 23.24 39.46 1.89
C LYS A 111 22.82 37.99 1.71
N ASN A 112 23.52 37.06 2.37
CA ASN A 112 23.27 35.62 2.30
C ASN A 112 23.29 35.01 0.87
N GLN A 113 24.01 35.64 -0.06
CA GLN A 113 23.98 35.25 -1.49
C GLN A 113 24.52 33.83 -1.73
N GLY A 114 25.51 33.40 -0.95
CA GLY A 114 26.07 32.05 -1.02
C GLY A 114 25.07 30.98 -0.60
N GLU A 115 24.39 31.18 0.53
CA GLU A 115 23.37 30.26 1.03
C GLU A 115 22.16 30.20 0.10
N ILE A 116 21.75 31.34 -0.46
CA ILE A 116 20.69 31.40 -1.48
C ILE A 116 21.11 30.59 -2.71
N ALA A 117 22.35 30.76 -3.21
CA ALA A 117 22.85 29.99 -4.34
C ALA A 117 22.91 28.48 -4.04
N SER A 118 23.35 28.11 -2.83
CA SER A 118 23.37 26.72 -2.35
C SER A 118 21.96 26.13 -2.32
N ALA A 119 20.99 26.80 -1.68
CA ALA A 119 19.61 26.36 -1.60
C ALA A 119 18.92 26.24 -2.98
N VAL A 120 19.27 27.12 -3.93
CA VAL A 120 18.82 27.00 -5.33
C VAL A 120 19.39 25.74 -5.98
N GLY A 121 20.67 25.45 -5.77
CA GLY A 121 21.32 24.21 -6.22
C GLY A 121 20.66 22.96 -5.63
N GLU A 122 20.40 22.96 -4.32
CA GLU A 122 19.73 21.85 -3.62
C GLU A 122 18.31 21.60 -4.17
N ARG A 123 17.52 22.66 -4.39
CA ARG A 123 16.20 22.52 -5.03
C ARG A 123 16.32 21.94 -6.45
N ALA A 124 17.28 22.42 -7.23
CA ALA A 124 17.51 21.91 -8.58
C ALA A 124 17.89 20.42 -8.56
N GLN A 125 18.74 20.01 -7.61
CA GLN A 125 19.07 18.60 -7.40
C GLN A 125 17.82 17.78 -7.03
N ALA A 126 17.01 18.25 -6.07
CA ALA A 126 15.79 17.58 -5.66
C ALA A 126 14.79 17.43 -6.83
N GLN A 127 14.65 18.46 -7.66
CA GLN A 127 13.85 18.41 -8.88
C GLN A 127 14.38 17.34 -9.85
N ARG A 128 15.68 17.29 -10.13
CA ARG A 128 16.26 16.26 -11.00
C ARG A 128 16.08 14.85 -10.44
N GLN A 129 16.18 14.70 -9.12
CA GLN A 129 15.93 13.43 -8.46
C GLN A 129 14.47 12.98 -8.63
N ARG A 130 13.50 13.90 -8.49
CA ARG A 130 12.08 13.63 -8.76
C ARG A 130 11.87 13.19 -10.21
N GLU A 131 12.41 13.94 -11.18
CA GLU A 131 12.28 13.62 -12.61
C GLU A 131 12.91 12.27 -12.97
N PHE A 132 14.08 11.96 -12.41
CA PHE A 132 14.73 10.65 -12.55
C PHE A 132 13.87 9.53 -11.95
N LEU A 133 13.29 9.76 -10.77
CA LEU A 133 12.42 8.79 -10.13
C LEU A 133 11.15 8.57 -10.96
N GLU A 134 10.51 9.62 -11.49
CA GLU A 134 9.37 9.50 -12.39
C GLU A 134 9.68 8.65 -13.64
N ALA A 135 10.84 8.87 -14.26
CA ALA A 135 11.28 8.06 -15.40
C ALA A 135 11.52 6.59 -15.00
N THR A 136 12.11 6.37 -13.83
CA THR A 136 12.37 5.04 -13.28
C THR A 136 11.06 4.30 -13.00
N ILE A 137 10.08 4.97 -12.39
CA ILE A 137 8.73 4.43 -12.12
C ILE A 137 8.07 3.98 -13.43
N LYS A 138 8.08 4.83 -14.45
CA LYS A 138 7.50 4.51 -15.77
C LYS A 138 8.13 3.25 -16.36
N ARG A 139 9.46 3.12 -16.27
CA ARG A 139 10.20 1.95 -16.75
C ARG A 139 9.87 0.69 -15.95
N ASP A 140 9.84 0.79 -14.62
CA ASP A 140 9.59 -0.34 -13.72
C ASP A 140 8.18 -0.90 -13.94
N VAL A 141 7.18 -0.01 -14.03
CA VAL A 141 5.79 -0.38 -14.33
C VAL A 141 5.69 -1.04 -15.70
N ALA A 142 6.34 -0.49 -16.72
CA ALA A 142 6.34 -1.07 -18.06
C ALA A 142 6.98 -2.46 -18.10
N LEU A 143 8.06 -2.68 -17.35
CA LEU A 143 8.71 -3.99 -17.23
C LEU A 143 7.81 -5.00 -16.51
N ALA A 144 7.28 -4.63 -15.35
CA ALA A 144 6.39 -5.48 -14.56
C ALA A 144 5.11 -5.84 -15.35
N TYR A 145 4.53 -4.88 -16.06
CA TYR A 145 3.36 -5.10 -16.91
C TYR A 145 3.63 -6.09 -18.05
N ARG A 146 4.80 -6.00 -18.70
CA ARG A 146 5.20 -6.95 -19.75
C ARG A 146 5.43 -8.34 -19.20
N ARG A 147 6.05 -8.46 -18.02
CA ARG A 147 6.23 -9.76 -17.34
C ARG A 147 4.90 -10.40 -17.00
N TYR A 148 3.97 -9.62 -16.44
CA TYR A 148 2.60 -10.06 -16.16
C TYR A 148 1.92 -10.58 -17.43
N ARG A 149 1.96 -9.82 -18.54
CA ARG A 149 1.35 -10.25 -19.81
C ARG A 149 1.95 -11.53 -20.34
N ALA A 150 3.27 -11.64 -20.35
CA ALA A 150 3.96 -12.85 -20.82
C ALA A 150 3.59 -14.07 -19.97
N ALA A 151 3.53 -13.93 -18.64
CA ALA A 151 3.11 -15.01 -17.75
C ALA A 151 1.62 -15.38 -17.95
N ALA A 152 0.76 -14.38 -18.18
CA ALA A 152 -0.66 -14.61 -18.46
C ALA A 152 -0.84 -15.42 -19.77
N GLU A 153 -0.09 -15.07 -20.82
CA GLU A 153 -0.09 -15.77 -22.09
C GLU A 153 0.43 -17.21 -21.94
N ALA A 154 1.49 -17.42 -21.16
CA ALA A 154 2.03 -18.76 -20.88
C ALA A 154 0.99 -19.66 -20.20
N VAL A 155 0.29 -19.16 -19.17
CA VAL A 155 -0.78 -19.91 -18.49
C VAL A 155 -1.89 -20.30 -19.46
N VAL A 156 -2.30 -19.38 -20.35
CA VAL A 156 -3.31 -19.66 -21.37
C VAL A 156 -2.82 -20.71 -22.37
N LEU A 157 -1.57 -20.61 -22.82
CA LEU A 157 -0.97 -21.56 -23.76
C LEU A 157 -0.94 -22.99 -23.19
N TYR A 158 -0.50 -23.14 -21.94
CA TYR A 158 -0.47 -24.45 -21.29
C TYR A 158 -1.87 -25.05 -21.14
N ALA A 159 -2.84 -24.24 -20.67
CA ALA A 159 -4.21 -24.70 -20.42
C ALA A 159 -4.98 -25.04 -21.71
N THR A 160 -4.75 -24.29 -22.80
CA THR A 160 -5.57 -24.42 -24.02
C THR A 160 -4.93 -25.25 -25.12
N GLN A 161 -3.60 -25.41 -25.14
CA GLN A 161 -2.91 -26.10 -26.22
C GLN A 161 -2.03 -27.24 -25.74
N ILE A 162 -1.19 -27.02 -24.72
CA ILE A 162 -0.15 -28.00 -24.35
C ILE A 162 -0.78 -29.20 -23.62
N ILE A 163 -1.52 -28.97 -22.53
CA ILE A 163 -2.13 -30.06 -21.76
C ILE A 163 -3.11 -30.88 -22.60
N PRO A 164 -4.09 -30.28 -23.30
CA PRO A 164 -5.05 -31.06 -24.10
C PRO A 164 -4.37 -31.93 -25.18
N ARG A 165 -3.29 -31.43 -25.79
CA ARG A 165 -2.51 -32.18 -26.78
C ARG A 165 -1.74 -33.35 -26.15
N SER A 166 -1.15 -33.16 -24.97
CA SER A 166 -0.49 -34.24 -24.22
C SER A 166 -1.50 -35.32 -23.81
N GLU A 167 -2.71 -34.93 -23.38
CA GLU A 167 -3.78 -35.88 -23.05
C GLU A 167 -4.24 -36.69 -24.27
N GLU A 168 -4.41 -36.03 -25.42
CA GLU A 168 -4.81 -36.68 -26.67
C GLU A 168 -3.73 -37.66 -27.18
N ASN A 169 -2.45 -37.28 -27.07
CA ASN A 169 -1.34 -38.17 -27.41
C ASN A 169 -1.32 -39.41 -26.49
N LEU A 170 -1.43 -39.21 -25.17
CA LEU A 170 -1.50 -40.32 -24.21
C LEU A 170 -2.67 -41.25 -24.51
N LYS A 171 -3.84 -40.69 -24.87
CA LYS A 171 -5.01 -41.48 -25.27
C LYS A 171 -4.73 -42.31 -26.52
N SER A 172 -4.05 -41.73 -27.51
CA SER A 172 -3.67 -42.41 -28.76
C SER A 172 -2.66 -43.54 -28.52
N VAL A 173 -1.62 -43.27 -27.72
CA VAL A 173 -0.60 -44.26 -27.33
C VAL A 173 -1.22 -45.41 -26.53
N ARG A 174 -2.15 -45.11 -25.61
CA ARG A 174 -2.87 -46.13 -24.85
C ARG A 174 -3.76 -47.01 -25.74
N ALA A 175 -4.38 -46.43 -26.76
CA ALA A 175 -5.16 -47.19 -27.73
C ALA A 175 -4.27 -48.12 -28.57
N ALA A 176 -3.14 -47.63 -29.09
CA ALA A 176 -2.18 -48.43 -29.86
C ALA A 176 -1.55 -49.57 -29.04
N TYR A 177 -1.28 -49.34 -27.75
CA TYR A 177 -0.87 -50.40 -26.83
C TYR A 177 -1.93 -51.51 -26.70
N GLY A 178 -3.21 -51.14 -26.60
CA GLY A 178 -4.32 -52.11 -26.57
C GLY A 178 -4.45 -52.95 -27.84
N LEU A 179 -3.94 -52.46 -28.97
CA LEU A 179 -3.86 -53.17 -30.25
C LEU A 179 -2.56 -53.97 -30.42
N GLY A 180 -1.63 -53.88 -29.46
CA GLY A 180 -0.32 -54.54 -29.51
C GLY A 180 0.72 -53.86 -30.40
N GLU A 181 0.43 -52.66 -30.92
CA GLU A 181 1.35 -51.92 -31.79
C GLU A 181 2.47 -51.22 -31.01
N PHE A 182 2.18 -50.78 -29.79
CA PHE A 182 3.12 -50.05 -28.92
C PHE A 182 3.42 -50.86 -27.66
N SER A 183 4.56 -50.59 -27.02
CA SER A 183 4.96 -51.22 -25.75
C SER A 183 4.38 -50.50 -24.54
N ILE A 184 4.30 -51.19 -23.40
CA ILE A 184 3.92 -50.56 -22.12
C ILE A 184 4.90 -49.45 -21.73
N PHE A 185 6.16 -49.56 -22.12
CA PHE A 185 7.16 -48.51 -21.90
C PHE A 185 6.82 -47.21 -22.65
N ASP A 186 6.19 -47.30 -23.82
CA ASP A 186 5.75 -46.12 -24.58
C ASP A 186 4.62 -45.40 -23.86
N VAL A 187 3.67 -46.15 -23.28
CA VAL A 187 2.58 -45.59 -22.45
C VAL A 187 3.14 -44.87 -21.22
N ILE A 188 4.10 -45.48 -20.52
CA ILE A 188 4.74 -44.87 -19.34
C ILE A 188 5.50 -43.59 -19.72
N ASN A 189 6.23 -43.62 -20.84
CA ASN A 189 6.93 -42.44 -21.35
C ASN A 189 5.96 -41.31 -21.69
N GLU A 190 4.82 -41.61 -22.31
CA GLU A 190 3.82 -40.59 -22.65
C GLU A 190 3.08 -40.07 -21.40
N GLN A 191 2.83 -40.93 -20.41
CA GLN A 191 2.29 -40.51 -19.12
C GLN A 191 3.27 -39.56 -18.40
N ARG A 192 4.57 -39.84 -18.45
CA ARG A 192 5.61 -38.95 -17.90
C ARG A 192 5.58 -37.59 -18.60
N ARG A 193 5.45 -37.54 -19.94
CA ARG A 193 5.32 -36.27 -20.68
C ARG A 193 4.08 -35.47 -20.28
N LEU A 194 2.94 -36.12 -20.04
CA LEU A 194 1.75 -35.42 -19.53
C LEU A 194 2.02 -34.77 -18.15
N ILE A 195 2.64 -35.52 -17.23
CA ILE A 195 3.01 -35.00 -15.91
C ILE A 195 4.02 -33.84 -16.01
N GLU A 196 4.98 -33.91 -16.95
CA GLU A 196 5.89 -32.82 -17.26
C GLU A 196 5.12 -31.56 -17.74
N SER A 197 4.14 -31.71 -18.63
CA SER A 197 3.26 -30.62 -19.08
C SER A 197 2.42 -30.01 -17.94
N GLU A 198 1.85 -30.84 -17.06
CA GLU A 198 1.11 -30.38 -15.87
C GLU A 198 2.03 -29.65 -14.89
N THR A 199 3.26 -30.12 -14.72
CA THR A 199 4.28 -29.45 -13.89
C THR A 199 4.62 -28.08 -14.48
N GLY A 200 4.84 -27.99 -15.79
CA GLY A 200 5.09 -26.73 -16.49
C GLY A 200 3.93 -25.73 -16.38
N TYR A 201 2.68 -26.22 -16.38
CA TYR A 201 1.52 -25.36 -16.11
C TYR A 201 1.52 -24.78 -14.69
N ASN A 202 1.85 -25.60 -13.69
CA ASN A 202 1.95 -25.12 -12.31
C ASN A 202 3.08 -24.10 -12.12
N GLU A 203 4.21 -24.28 -12.81
CA GLU A 203 5.28 -23.28 -12.84
C GLU A 203 4.82 -21.97 -13.50
N ALA A 204 4.12 -22.06 -14.63
CA ALA A 204 3.55 -20.88 -15.30
C ALA A 204 2.54 -20.15 -14.39
N LEU A 205 1.72 -20.88 -13.63
CA LEU A 205 0.82 -20.29 -12.64
C LEU A 205 1.57 -19.58 -11.50
N ARG A 206 2.62 -20.20 -10.96
CA ARG A 206 3.47 -19.58 -9.94
C ARG A 206 4.09 -18.28 -10.47
N ASP A 207 4.62 -18.31 -11.69
CA ASP A 207 5.27 -17.16 -12.31
C ASP A 207 4.24 -16.06 -12.60
N TYR A 208 3.01 -16.43 -12.96
CA TYR A 208 1.88 -15.51 -13.11
C TYR A 208 1.55 -14.76 -11.82
N TYR A 209 1.36 -15.47 -10.70
CA TYR A 209 1.08 -14.84 -9.41
C TYR A 209 2.26 -14.01 -8.90
N SER A 210 3.49 -14.45 -9.19
CA SER A 210 4.70 -13.68 -8.86
C SER A 210 4.75 -12.37 -9.66
N ALA A 211 4.49 -12.43 -10.96
CA ALA A 211 4.43 -11.25 -11.82
C ALA A 211 3.28 -10.29 -11.45
N LEU A 212 2.16 -10.83 -10.97
CA LEU A 212 1.04 -10.04 -10.45
C LEU A 212 1.46 -9.25 -9.20
N ALA A 213 2.15 -9.90 -8.25
CA ALA A 213 2.68 -9.25 -7.06
C ALA A 213 3.78 -8.21 -7.38
N GLU A 214 4.64 -8.50 -8.37
CA GLU A 214 5.62 -7.52 -8.88
C GLU A 214 4.93 -6.29 -9.46
N LEU A 215 3.84 -6.48 -10.23
CA LEU A 215 3.07 -5.38 -10.80
C LEU A 215 2.38 -4.56 -9.71
N GLU A 216 1.77 -5.20 -8.72
CA GLU A 216 1.17 -4.54 -7.55
C GLU A 216 2.21 -3.69 -6.81
N SER A 217 3.39 -4.25 -6.54
CA SER A 217 4.49 -3.52 -5.92
C SER A 217 4.97 -2.34 -6.78
N ALA A 218 4.98 -2.48 -8.11
CA ALA A 218 5.39 -1.40 -9.02
C ALA A 218 4.36 -0.27 -9.09
N LEU A 219 3.07 -0.58 -8.92
CA LEU A 219 1.98 0.41 -8.85
C LEU A 219 1.97 1.16 -7.52
N GLY A 220 2.47 0.54 -6.45
CA GLY A 220 2.52 1.16 -5.11
C GLY A 220 1.16 1.23 -4.42
N ALA A 221 0.19 0.43 -4.88
CA ALA A 221 -1.14 0.32 -4.28
C ALA A 221 -1.66 -1.10 -4.47
N PRO A 222 -2.55 -1.56 -3.57
CA PRO A 222 -3.17 -2.86 -3.73
C PRO A 222 -3.95 -2.90 -5.04
N LEU A 223 -3.84 -4.02 -5.76
CA LEU A 223 -4.62 -4.22 -6.97
C LEU A 223 -6.11 -4.17 -6.62
N PRO A 224 -6.97 -3.57 -7.46
CA PRO A 224 -8.39 -3.50 -7.18
C PRO A 224 -8.96 -4.91 -7.02
N ASN A 225 -9.89 -5.09 -6.06
CA ASN A 225 -10.52 -6.40 -5.78
C ASN A 225 -11.20 -7.01 -7.03
N SER A 226 -11.51 -6.21 -8.05
CA SER A 226 -11.99 -6.66 -9.35
C SER A 226 -11.00 -7.56 -10.09
N ALA A 227 -9.69 -7.41 -9.84
CA ALA A 227 -8.68 -8.31 -10.38
C ALA A 227 -8.90 -9.75 -9.92
N PHE A 228 -9.29 -9.92 -8.66
CA PHE A 228 -9.52 -11.22 -7.99
C PHE A 228 -10.96 -11.72 -8.07
N ALA A 229 -11.88 -10.90 -8.58
CA ALA A 229 -13.26 -11.29 -8.80
C ALA A 229 -13.38 -12.12 -10.09
N PRO A 230 -14.23 -13.16 -10.13
CA PRO A 230 -14.56 -13.81 -11.39
C PRO A 230 -15.22 -12.77 -12.31
N ALA A 231 -14.55 -12.39 -13.38
CA ALA A 231 -15.10 -11.46 -14.37
C ALA A 231 -16.46 -11.97 -14.88
N PRO A 232 -17.45 -11.10 -15.13
CA PRO A 232 -18.63 -11.49 -15.88
C PRO A 232 -18.20 -12.06 -17.24
N VAL A 233 -18.77 -13.21 -17.58
CA VAL A 233 -18.36 -14.16 -18.64
C VAL A 233 -18.31 -13.53 -20.06
N SER A 234 -18.75 -12.29 -20.24
CA SER A 234 -19.16 -11.75 -21.53
C SER A 234 -18.06 -11.20 -22.45
N VAL A 235 -16.78 -11.14 -22.06
CA VAL A 235 -15.83 -10.36 -22.86
C VAL A 235 -14.98 -11.18 -23.84
N PHE A 236 -14.62 -12.45 -23.62
CA PHE A 236 -13.72 -13.13 -24.58
C PHE A 236 -13.62 -14.67 -24.46
N LEU A 237 -14.73 -15.43 -24.49
CA LEU A 237 -14.67 -16.88 -24.73
C LEU A 237 -15.71 -17.31 -25.78
N PRO A 238 -15.32 -18.11 -26.79
CA PRO A 238 -16.29 -18.94 -27.51
C PRO A 238 -16.87 -19.99 -26.56
N ASP A 239 -18.16 -20.27 -26.69
CA ASP A 239 -19.03 -21.05 -25.76
C ASP A 239 -18.61 -22.51 -25.51
N ASN A 240 -17.47 -22.96 -26.04
CA ASN A 240 -17.11 -24.37 -26.15
C ASN A 240 -15.82 -24.81 -25.45
N VAL A 241 -15.20 -23.96 -24.60
CA VAL A 241 -13.91 -24.26 -23.94
C VAL A 241 -14.07 -24.82 -22.50
N TRP A 242 -15.30 -25.02 -22.02
CA TRP A 242 -15.55 -25.67 -20.72
C TRP A 242 -16.76 -26.60 -20.80
N PRO A 243 -16.57 -27.94 -20.67
CA PRO A 243 -16.69 -28.56 -19.34
C PRO A 243 -15.81 -29.82 -19.11
N ARG A 244 -15.79 -30.31 -17.85
CA ARG A 244 -15.43 -31.68 -17.38
C ARG A 244 -14.12 -31.92 -16.60
N ILE A 245 -13.65 -30.97 -15.80
CA ILE A 245 -12.77 -31.32 -14.69
C ILE A 245 -13.44 -30.85 -13.41
N LEU A 246 -13.62 -31.77 -12.45
CA LEU A 246 -14.32 -31.66 -11.16
C LEU A 246 -15.80 -32.11 -11.11
N THR A 247 -16.09 -33.33 -11.57
CA THR A 247 -17.10 -34.18 -10.91
C THR A 247 -16.68 -35.65 -10.99
N ASN A 248 -15.71 -36.06 -10.17
CA ASN A 248 -15.76 -37.42 -9.62
C ASN A 248 -16.55 -37.31 -8.31
N PRO A 249 -17.67 -38.02 -8.15
CA PRO A 249 -18.35 -38.07 -6.86
C PRO A 249 -17.48 -38.88 -5.90
N VAL A 250 -17.01 -38.25 -4.83
CA VAL A 250 -16.61 -38.99 -3.63
C VAL A 250 -17.89 -39.56 -3.03
N GLU A 251 -18.18 -40.83 -3.29
CA GLU A 251 -19.15 -41.59 -2.52
C GLU A 251 -18.72 -41.60 -1.05
N GLY A 252 -19.64 -41.21 -0.17
CA GLY A 252 -19.54 -41.49 1.27
C GLY A 252 -18.82 -40.42 2.10
N SER A 253 -19.54 -39.37 2.49
CA SER A 253 -19.66 -39.02 3.91
C SER A 253 -20.82 -38.05 4.11
N SER A 254 -21.78 -38.51 4.88
CA SER A 254 -22.97 -37.80 5.33
C SER A 254 -22.61 -36.58 6.19
N THR A 255 -23.08 -35.39 5.79
CA THR A 255 -23.27 -34.27 6.70
C THR A 255 -24.76 -34.18 7.02
N PRO A 256 -25.21 -34.30 8.28
CA PRO A 256 -26.59 -33.98 8.62
C PRO A 256 -26.79 -32.47 8.66
N GLN A 257 -27.78 -31.96 7.93
CA GLN A 257 -28.26 -30.59 8.06
C GLN A 257 -29.12 -30.42 9.33
N PRO A 258 -29.04 -29.29 10.04
CA PRO A 258 -30.06 -28.93 11.02
C PRO A 258 -31.32 -28.42 10.29
N LYS A 259 -32.46 -29.08 10.57
CA LYS A 259 -33.79 -28.63 10.16
C LYS A 259 -34.14 -27.32 10.89
N VAL A 260 -34.41 -26.26 10.14
CA VAL A 260 -35.14 -25.09 10.67
C VAL A 260 -36.52 -25.10 10.04
N SER A 261 -37.49 -25.59 10.81
CA SER A 261 -38.91 -25.54 10.48
C SER A 261 -39.47 -24.16 10.81
N THR A 262 -39.82 -23.42 9.76
CA THR A 262 -40.62 -22.21 9.78
C THR A 262 -42.02 -22.51 10.32
N THR A 263 -42.47 -21.80 11.36
CA THR A 263 -43.90 -21.61 11.64
C THR A 263 -44.13 -20.13 11.95
N VAL A 264 -44.96 -19.51 11.11
CA VAL A 264 -45.47 -18.14 11.21
C VAL A 264 -46.97 -18.26 11.40
N THR A 265 -47.54 -17.72 12.49
CA THR A 265 -48.92 -17.17 12.59
C THR A 265 -49.15 -16.47 13.96
N PRO A 266 -50.19 -15.63 14.19
CA PRO A 266 -50.01 -14.19 14.42
C PRO A 266 -50.72 -13.63 15.69
N ALA A 267 -50.68 -12.29 15.78
CA ALA A 267 -51.22 -11.30 16.73
C ALA A 267 -52.55 -11.57 17.49
N SER A 268 -52.62 -11.03 18.73
CA SER A 268 -53.70 -10.18 19.33
C SER A 268 -53.47 -10.06 20.86
N ALA A 269 -53.22 -8.88 21.42
CA ALA A 269 -54.16 -7.90 22.00
C ALA A 269 -54.17 -7.90 23.56
N THR A 270 -53.56 -6.83 24.13
CA THR A 270 -53.84 -5.97 25.33
C THR A 270 -54.82 -6.40 26.47
N PRO A 271 -54.98 -5.63 27.59
CA PRO A 271 -54.13 -4.66 28.35
C PRO A 271 -54.19 -4.84 29.91
N LEU A 272 -53.42 -4.04 30.66
CA LEU A 272 -53.68 -3.36 31.97
C LEU A 272 -52.36 -3.35 32.80
N ASP A 273 -51.98 -2.35 33.60
CA ASP A 273 -52.31 -0.93 33.79
C ASP A 273 -51.37 -0.44 34.93
N LEU A 274 -51.34 0.87 35.10
CA LEU A 274 -50.90 1.68 36.24
C LEU A 274 -49.52 2.37 36.25
N LEU A 275 -49.62 3.69 35.94
CA LEU A 275 -49.21 4.88 36.72
C LEU A 275 -47.69 5.16 36.87
N GLN A 276 -47.15 6.37 36.78
CA GLN A 276 -47.59 7.78 36.68
C GLN A 276 -46.33 8.55 36.18
N GLN A 277 -46.38 9.37 35.13
CA GLN A 277 -46.70 10.80 35.11
C GLN A 277 -45.72 11.73 35.88
N THR A 278 -45.22 12.72 35.13
CA THR A 278 -44.62 14.03 35.57
C THR A 278 -43.22 13.94 36.21
N ASP A 279 -42.25 14.85 36.01
CA ASP A 279 -42.33 16.24 35.58
C ASP A 279 -40.95 16.82 35.21
N SER A 280 -40.96 17.91 34.44
CA SER A 280 -40.04 19.05 34.52
C SER A 280 -38.55 18.96 34.06
N LEU A 281 -38.31 19.47 32.85
CA LEU A 281 -37.26 20.48 32.58
C LEU A 281 -37.65 21.81 33.27
N PRO A 282 -36.72 22.69 33.72
CA PRO A 282 -36.21 23.73 32.81
C PRO A 282 -34.84 24.41 33.11
N LYS A 283 -34.37 25.14 32.08
CA LYS A 283 -33.68 26.46 32.08
C LYS A 283 -32.20 26.62 32.52
N LYS A 284 -31.36 26.91 31.52
CA LYS A 284 -30.78 28.24 31.15
C LYS A 284 -30.37 29.20 32.31
N LYS A 285 -29.06 29.48 32.42
CA LYS A 285 -28.38 30.76 32.78
C LYS A 285 -26.86 30.54 32.58
N GLU A 286 -26.18 31.21 31.64
CA GLU A 286 -25.59 32.56 31.71
C GLU A 286 -24.58 32.80 32.86
N GLU A 287 -23.43 33.35 32.45
CA GLU A 287 -22.42 34.11 33.22
C GLU A 287 -21.32 33.36 33.99
N LYS A 288 -20.09 33.33 33.44
CA LYS A 288 -19.07 34.38 33.68
C LYS A 288 -17.92 34.29 32.67
#